data_AF-A0A0S4WCR0-F1
#
_entry.id   AF-A0A0S4WCR0-F1
#
_cell.length_a   1.000
_cell.length_b   1.000
_cell.length_c   1.000
_cell.angle_alpha   90.00
_cell.angle_beta   90.00
_cell.angle_gamma   90.00
#
_symmetry.space_group_name_H-M   'P 1'
#
loop_
_entity.id
_entity.type
_entity.pdbx_description
1 polymer ?
#
loop_
_entity_poly.entity_id
_entity_poly.type
_entity_poly.pdbx_seq_one_letter_code
_entity_poly.pdbx_strand_id
1 'polypeptide(L)'
;MPYVYQLPTYPEHGGRKTQGFLSPVEDKSIQRASILPRRVLPIIFLPGIMGTNLRLKPERQRELRRDNNIAWRPERYGFAYDMTDADTRTRQLLLDPEMTEVDTYDPVHNPTGDPKETANMRHDNVSLPKFKLDVGIETPLICDDPPTAKPRQTKEHKARKRGWGEVYFDSYRLLLERCEQRLNSAFWGGQLDKWWKCVVGVAPSTWQATEKPALAPLTEDELKQAIKGCWFPAHAVGYNWLQSNWKAGEYVAQRIEKIMSDYRQWGFQCEKVIVVTHSMGGLVGRALVHPKIGKMQDKVLGVVHGVQPSIGAATAYKRMRCGFEDAGMLHGPIASVTAKICGNMGAEVTAVLANSPGALQLLPSEAYGNGWLRVTHKGRTLRSLPQTGDPYEEIYKLQDRWYGLLRPEWINPGGDKEGGIERTHGYLNEARAFHRAIEQTYHDQSYAHYGADSGRPTWRNVTWEINERSMVGNVDALRIATDTQQGALELTGTTAQRIRVHLLPADGAGDQTVPLYSADHQLRSGKFKGLFRQTGYEHQSSYKDEHALCSTLYSLVRIAQTMQWSTP
;
A
#
# COMPACT_ATOMS: atom_id res chain seq x y z
N MET A 1 -42.34 -3.00 12.83
CA MET A 1 -41.89 -1.62 12.55
C MET A 1 -42.15 -1.34 11.08
N PRO A 2 -42.61 -0.14 10.70
CA PRO A 2 -42.77 0.21 9.29
C PRO A 2 -41.43 0.15 8.56
N TYR A 3 -41.45 -0.17 7.26
CA TYR A 3 -40.25 -0.14 6.44
C TYR A 3 -39.72 1.29 6.33
N VAL A 4 -38.39 1.47 6.30
CA VAL A 4 -37.76 2.79 6.24
C VAL A 4 -37.01 2.93 4.92
N TYR A 5 -37.46 3.87 4.08
CA TYR A 5 -36.75 4.31 2.90
C TYR A 5 -35.71 5.36 3.28
N GLN A 6 -34.44 5.01 3.18
CA GLN A 6 -33.37 6.00 3.34
C GLN A 6 -33.29 6.89 2.11
N LEU A 7 -33.51 8.17 2.31
CA LEU A 7 -33.39 9.17 1.27
C LEU A 7 -31.91 9.50 1.00
N PRO A 8 -31.58 9.91 -0.25
CA PRO A 8 -30.21 10.23 -0.62
C PRO A 8 -29.73 11.47 0.12
N THR A 9 -28.47 11.44 0.56
CA THR A 9 -27.81 12.61 1.15
C THR A 9 -26.86 13.18 0.10
N TYR A 10 -26.92 14.50 -0.14
CA TYR A 10 -26.05 15.20 -1.11
C TYR A 10 -25.01 16.05 -0.37
N PRO A 11 -23.79 15.52 -0.09
CA PRO A 11 -22.71 16.29 0.52
C PRO A 11 -22.39 17.58 -0.23
N GLU A 12 -22.40 17.55 -1.56
CA GLU A 12 -22.14 18.70 -2.45
C GLU A 12 -23.08 19.90 -2.23
N HIS A 13 -24.15 19.70 -1.49
CA HIS A 13 -25.11 20.71 -1.10
C HIS A 13 -25.15 20.91 0.42
N GLY A 14 -23.99 20.74 1.08
CA GLY A 14 -23.80 20.87 2.52
C GLY A 14 -24.44 19.76 3.34
N GLY A 15 -24.80 18.63 2.72
CA GLY A 15 -25.43 17.50 3.40
C GLY A 15 -26.81 17.82 3.99
N ARG A 16 -27.47 18.89 3.51
CA ARG A 16 -28.78 19.37 4.00
C ARG A 16 -29.89 19.28 2.95
N LYS A 17 -29.56 18.89 1.73
CA LYS A 17 -30.55 18.62 0.67
C LYS A 17 -30.73 17.12 0.51
N THR A 18 -31.97 16.73 0.20
CA THR A 18 -32.36 15.35 -0.11
C THR A 18 -33.48 15.34 -1.15
N GLN A 19 -33.77 14.19 -1.74
CA GLN A 19 -34.86 13.99 -2.70
C GLN A 19 -35.77 12.86 -2.20
N GLY A 20 -37.01 13.21 -1.86
CA GLY A 20 -38.06 12.24 -1.50
C GLY A 20 -38.97 11.88 -2.68
N PHE A 21 -39.97 11.05 -2.41
CA PHE A 21 -41.00 10.66 -3.37
C PHE A 21 -42.38 10.62 -2.70
N LEU A 22 -43.45 10.69 -3.48
CA LEU A 22 -44.81 10.49 -2.98
C LEU A 22 -45.12 9.00 -2.97
N SER A 23 -45.88 8.54 -1.98
CA SER A 23 -46.38 7.17 -1.87
C SER A 23 -47.92 7.17 -1.73
N PRO A 24 -48.62 6.08 -2.13
CA PRO A 24 -50.04 5.92 -1.85
C PRO A 24 -50.35 6.01 -0.35
N VAL A 25 -51.58 6.36 0.01
CA VAL A 25 -52.00 6.57 1.41
C VAL A 25 -51.87 5.27 2.24
N GLU A 26 -51.97 4.13 1.58
CA GLU A 26 -51.83 2.79 2.14
C GLU A 26 -50.37 2.47 2.53
N ASP A 27 -49.38 3.10 1.88
CA ASP A 27 -47.98 2.91 2.21
C ASP A 27 -47.62 3.70 3.47
N LYS A 28 -47.49 2.98 4.59
CA LYS A 28 -47.09 3.53 5.89
C LYS A 28 -45.58 3.54 6.11
N SER A 29 -44.78 3.29 5.08
CA SER A 29 -43.33 3.33 5.16
C SER A 29 -42.82 4.73 5.45
N ILE A 30 -41.72 4.83 6.19
CA ILE A 30 -41.13 6.11 6.59
C ILE A 30 -40.04 6.47 5.59
N GLN A 31 -40.06 7.69 5.07
CA GLN A 31 -38.91 8.26 4.36
C GLN A 31 -37.99 8.98 5.36
N ARG A 32 -36.74 8.53 5.47
CA ARG A 32 -35.75 9.05 6.42
C ARG A 32 -34.69 9.86 5.68
N ALA A 33 -34.60 11.15 5.98
CA ALA A 33 -33.51 12.01 5.54
C ALA A 33 -32.44 12.11 6.64
N SER A 34 -31.18 11.86 6.29
CA SER A 34 -30.06 11.99 7.22
C SER A 34 -29.33 13.30 6.95
N ILE A 35 -29.16 14.10 7.99
CA ILE A 35 -28.41 15.36 7.90
C ILE A 35 -26.99 15.11 8.40
N LEU A 36 -26.01 15.47 7.58
CA LEU A 36 -24.61 15.30 7.97
C LEU A 36 -24.19 16.37 8.98
N PRO A 37 -23.31 16.03 9.94
CA PRO A 37 -22.66 17.02 10.77
C PRO A 37 -21.88 18.05 9.92
N ARG A 38 -21.76 19.28 10.44
CA ARG A 38 -21.01 20.35 9.77
C ARG A 38 -19.51 20.09 9.75
N ARG A 39 -18.96 19.45 10.79
CA ARG A 39 -17.54 19.11 10.88
C ARG A 39 -17.27 17.84 10.09
N VAL A 40 -16.20 17.86 9.32
CA VAL A 40 -15.76 16.70 8.55
C VAL A 40 -14.26 16.49 8.73
N LEU A 41 -13.90 15.27 9.10
CA LEU A 41 -12.52 14.82 9.31
C LEU A 41 -12.25 13.62 8.41
N PRO A 42 -11.84 13.85 7.14
CA PRO A 42 -11.61 12.77 6.18
C PRO A 42 -10.56 11.77 6.66
N ILE A 43 -10.83 10.49 6.41
CA ILE A 43 -9.86 9.40 6.53
C ILE A 43 -9.27 9.16 5.15
N ILE A 44 -7.97 9.40 4.99
CA ILE A 44 -7.26 9.24 3.72
C ILE A 44 -6.43 7.96 3.75
N PHE A 45 -6.84 6.97 2.95
CA PHE A 45 -6.10 5.73 2.79
C PHE A 45 -5.03 5.85 1.68
N LEU A 46 -3.78 5.49 2.01
CA LEU A 46 -2.66 5.40 1.08
C LEU A 46 -2.25 3.93 0.90
N PRO A 47 -2.34 3.36 -0.32
CA PRO A 47 -2.04 1.95 -0.58
C PRO A 47 -0.53 1.67 -0.55
N GLY A 48 -0.17 0.38 -0.63
CA GLY A 48 1.22 -0.06 -0.74
C GLY A 48 1.80 0.03 -2.14
N ILE A 49 3.05 -0.45 -2.28
CA ILE A 49 3.63 -0.75 -3.59
C ILE A 49 2.70 -1.72 -4.33
N MET A 50 2.47 -1.48 -5.63
CA MET A 50 1.54 -2.26 -6.45
C MET A 50 0.07 -2.24 -5.97
N GLY A 51 -0.26 -1.39 -5.00
CA GLY A 51 -1.60 -1.24 -4.45
C GLY A 51 -2.47 -0.21 -5.19
N THR A 52 -1.95 0.42 -6.25
CA THR A 52 -2.69 1.40 -7.07
C THR A 52 -2.80 0.91 -8.51
N ASN A 53 -3.98 1.02 -9.10
CA ASN A 53 -4.23 0.74 -10.51
C ASN A 53 -3.51 1.79 -11.38
N LEU A 54 -2.72 1.33 -12.35
CA LEU A 54 -1.99 2.18 -13.28
C LEU A 54 -2.46 1.96 -14.71
N ARG A 55 -2.36 3.02 -15.49
CA ARG A 55 -2.60 3.00 -16.93
C ARG A 55 -1.44 3.62 -17.70
N LEU A 56 -1.31 3.22 -18.96
CA LEU A 56 -0.40 3.76 -19.93
C LEU A 56 -0.83 5.17 -20.33
N LYS A 57 0.15 6.05 -20.48
CA LYS A 57 -0.05 7.31 -21.18
C LYS A 57 -0.33 7.05 -22.67
N PRO A 58 -1.07 7.95 -23.37
CA PRO A 58 -1.46 7.75 -24.77
C PRO A 58 -0.29 7.42 -25.71
N GLU A 59 0.89 7.98 -25.44
CA GLU A 59 2.11 7.76 -26.22
C GLU A 59 2.52 6.28 -26.22
N ARG A 60 2.67 5.67 -25.03
CA ARG A 60 3.08 4.26 -24.89
C ARG A 60 1.98 3.32 -25.31
N GLN A 61 0.71 3.68 -25.11
CA GLN A 61 -0.41 2.88 -25.62
C GLN A 61 -0.35 2.75 -27.16
N ARG A 62 -0.12 3.86 -27.87
CA ARG A 62 0.02 3.87 -29.34
C ARG A 62 1.27 3.10 -29.79
N GLU A 63 2.39 3.30 -29.12
CA GLU A 63 3.65 2.60 -29.42
C GLU A 63 3.48 1.07 -29.35
N LEU A 64 2.79 0.59 -28.32
CA LEU A 64 2.51 -0.84 -28.12
C LEU A 64 1.31 -1.35 -28.91
N ARG A 65 0.62 -0.49 -29.67
CA ARG A 65 -0.60 -0.81 -30.45
C ARG A 65 -1.66 -1.54 -29.62
N ARG A 66 -1.91 -1.06 -28.39
CA ARG A 66 -2.85 -1.68 -27.46
C ARG A 66 -4.23 -1.03 -27.54
N ASP A 67 -5.25 -1.87 -27.62
CA ASP A 67 -6.66 -1.43 -27.62
C ASP A 67 -7.14 -0.90 -26.25
N ASN A 68 -6.38 -1.16 -25.18
CA ASN A 68 -6.61 -0.61 -23.85
C ASN A 68 -5.34 0.03 -23.29
N ASN A 69 -5.52 0.95 -22.34
CA ASN A 69 -4.43 1.61 -21.65
C ASN A 69 -4.06 0.96 -20.32
N ILE A 70 -4.45 -0.28 -20.03
CA ILE A 70 -4.16 -0.86 -18.71
C ILE A 70 -2.68 -1.24 -18.63
N ALA A 71 -2.00 -0.68 -17.63
CA ALA A 71 -0.62 -1.01 -17.28
C ALA A 71 -0.58 -1.96 -16.07
N TRP A 72 -1.36 -1.66 -15.03
CA TRP A 72 -1.46 -2.47 -13.82
C TRP A 72 -2.91 -2.45 -13.29
N ARG A 73 -3.60 -3.60 -13.35
CA ARG A 73 -4.92 -3.78 -12.72
C ARG A 73 -5.13 -5.23 -12.29
N PRO A 74 -4.63 -5.64 -11.11
CA PRO A 74 -4.59 -7.04 -10.67
C PRO A 74 -5.98 -7.68 -10.51
N GLU A 75 -7.03 -6.86 -10.39
CA GLU A 75 -8.41 -7.32 -10.23
C GLU A 75 -9.15 -7.59 -11.53
N ARG A 76 -8.61 -7.13 -12.67
CA ARG A 76 -9.26 -7.33 -13.96
C ARG A 76 -9.14 -8.79 -14.37
N TYR A 77 -10.26 -9.37 -14.82
CA TYR A 77 -10.28 -10.71 -15.38
C TYR A 77 -9.26 -10.84 -16.52
N GLY A 78 -8.49 -11.94 -16.51
CA GLY A 78 -7.45 -12.20 -17.51
C GLY A 78 -6.13 -11.44 -17.31
N PHE A 79 -6.08 -10.32 -16.59
CA PHE A 79 -4.84 -9.52 -16.47
C PHE A 79 -3.66 -10.30 -15.86
N ALA A 80 -3.90 -11.06 -14.79
CA ALA A 80 -2.87 -11.90 -14.19
C ALA A 80 -2.40 -13.02 -15.15
N TYR A 81 -3.30 -13.52 -16.01
CA TYR A 81 -2.96 -14.50 -17.05
C TYR A 81 -2.10 -13.87 -18.14
N ASP A 82 -2.52 -12.72 -18.68
CA ASP A 82 -1.77 -11.96 -19.69
C ASP A 82 -0.35 -11.62 -19.21
N MET A 83 -0.20 -11.26 -17.94
CA MET A 83 1.09 -10.92 -17.34
C MET A 83 1.96 -12.16 -17.03
N THR A 84 1.34 -13.32 -16.81
CA THR A 84 2.08 -14.59 -16.66
C THR A 84 2.80 -14.93 -17.96
N ASP A 85 2.15 -14.72 -19.10
CA ASP A 85 2.71 -14.98 -20.44
C ASP A 85 3.60 -13.83 -20.97
N ALA A 86 3.65 -12.69 -20.28
CA ALA A 86 4.41 -11.51 -20.71
C ALA A 86 5.92 -11.68 -20.48
N ASP A 87 6.71 -11.44 -21.53
CA ASP A 87 8.18 -11.44 -21.47
C ASP A 87 8.76 -10.20 -20.74
N THR A 88 10.07 -10.24 -20.47
CA THR A 88 10.77 -9.17 -19.73
C THR A 88 10.67 -7.81 -20.40
N ARG A 89 10.73 -7.77 -21.74
CA ARG A 89 10.55 -6.56 -22.55
C ARG A 89 9.15 -5.98 -22.38
N THR A 90 8.12 -6.82 -22.50
CA THR A 90 6.72 -6.40 -22.38
C THR A 90 6.46 -5.84 -20.99
N ARG A 91 6.93 -6.52 -19.94
CA ARG A 91 6.78 -6.04 -18.56
C ARG A 91 7.46 -4.69 -18.34
N GLN A 92 8.71 -4.51 -18.80
CA GLN A 92 9.41 -3.24 -18.71
C GLN A 92 8.63 -2.11 -19.41
N LEU A 93 8.12 -2.36 -20.63
CA LEU A 93 7.42 -1.33 -21.40
C LEU A 93 6.03 -0.99 -20.85
N LEU A 94 5.35 -1.94 -20.21
CA LEU A 94 4.06 -1.72 -19.56
C LEU A 94 4.19 -1.01 -18.22
N LEU A 95 5.26 -1.29 -17.47
CA LEU A 95 5.48 -0.79 -16.11
C LEU A 95 6.65 0.20 -16.05
N ASP A 96 6.57 1.21 -16.93
CA ASP A 96 7.53 2.30 -17.05
C ASP A 96 7.05 3.52 -16.24
N PRO A 97 7.82 4.03 -15.25
CA PRO A 97 7.39 5.14 -14.38
C PRO A 97 7.08 6.45 -15.12
N GLU A 98 7.70 6.69 -16.27
CA GLU A 98 7.52 7.92 -17.04
C GLU A 98 6.37 7.78 -18.06
N MET A 99 5.98 6.56 -18.39
CA MET A 99 4.91 6.25 -19.35
C MET A 99 3.64 5.69 -18.71
N THR A 100 3.57 5.70 -17.38
CA THR A 100 2.40 5.28 -16.60
C THR A 100 1.89 6.39 -15.71
N GLU A 101 0.61 6.33 -15.38
CA GLU A 101 -0.06 7.23 -14.46
C GLU A 101 -1.14 6.50 -13.66
N VAL A 102 -1.56 7.11 -12.54
CA VAL A 102 -2.67 6.58 -11.73
C VAL A 102 -3.93 6.56 -12.58
N ASP A 103 -4.62 5.43 -12.56
CA ASP A 103 -5.92 5.31 -13.19
C ASP A 103 -7.00 5.97 -12.33
N THR A 104 -7.02 7.31 -12.28
CA THR A 104 -7.92 8.09 -11.41
C THR A 104 -9.38 7.94 -11.83
N TYR A 105 -10.29 7.97 -10.85
CA TYR A 105 -11.72 8.02 -11.13
C TYR A 105 -12.14 9.46 -11.42
N ASP A 106 -12.34 9.77 -12.70
CA ASP A 106 -12.85 11.06 -13.13
C ASP A 106 -13.75 10.85 -14.36
N PRO A 107 -15.09 11.00 -14.18
CA PRO A 107 -16.04 10.77 -15.26
C PRO A 107 -16.12 11.91 -16.28
N VAL A 108 -15.43 13.04 -16.07
CA VAL A 108 -15.55 14.25 -16.91
C VAL A 108 -14.28 14.55 -17.69
N HIS A 109 -13.13 14.58 -17.02
CA HIS A 109 -11.88 15.11 -17.61
C HIS A 109 -10.82 14.04 -17.83
N ASN A 110 -11.16 12.76 -17.67
CA ASN A 110 -10.21 11.68 -17.79
C ASN A 110 -10.52 10.76 -18.99
N PRO A 111 -10.45 11.31 -20.24
CA PRO A 111 -10.69 10.56 -21.45
C PRO A 111 -9.62 9.47 -21.60
N THR A 112 -9.99 8.37 -22.22
CA THR A 112 -9.03 7.34 -22.63
C THR A 112 -8.83 7.45 -24.14
N GLY A 113 -7.84 6.72 -24.68
CA GLY A 113 -7.69 6.58 -26.12
C GLY A 113 -8.88 5.90 -26.81
N ASP A 114 -9.83 5.35 -26.03
CA ASP A 114 -11.07 4.74 -26.50
C ASP A 114 -12.30 5.60 -26.08
N PRO A 115 -13.02 6.23 -27.03
CA PRO A 115 -14.19 7.03 -26.71
C PRO A 115 -15.37 6.22 -26.13
N LYS A 116 -15.34 4.88 -26.17
CA LYS A 116 -16.36 4.00 -25.59
C LYS A 116 -16.05 3.59 -24.14
N GLU A 117 -14.82 3.77 -23.67
CA GLU A 117 -14.41 3.37 -22.34
C GLU A 117 -14.70 4.48 -21.31
N THR A 118 -15.65 4.24 -20.42
CA THR A 118 -16.01 5.19 -19.36
C THR A 118 -15.18 4.99 -18.09
N ALA A 119 -15.08 6.03 -17.25
CA ALA A 119 -14.46 5.89 -15.92
C ALA A 119 -15.16 4.80 -15.06
N ASN A 120 -16.47 4.62 -15.21
CA ASN A 120 -17.21 3.56 -14.51
C ASN A 120 -16.78 2.15 -14.94
N MET A 121 -16.52 1.95 -16.25
CA MET A 121 -16.02 0.67 -16.77
C MET A 121 -14.59 0.39 -16.29
N ARG A 122 -13.74 1.43 -16.20
CA ARG A 122 -12.37 1.27 -15.68
C ARG A 122 -12.32 0.92 -14.20
N HIS A 123 -13.27 1.43 -13.42
CA HIS A 123 -13.36 1.28 -11.97
C HIS A 123 -14.43 0.26 -11.56
N ASP A 124 -14.65 -0.76 -12.39
CA ASP A 124 -15.62 -1.84 -12.15
C ASP A 124 -15.21 -2.77 -11.00
N ASN A 125 -13.94 -2.70 -10.54
CA ASN A 125 -13.41 -3.42 -9.40
C ASN A 125 -14.16 -3.17 -8.08
N VAL A 126 -14.83 -2.02 -7.95
CA VAL A 126 -15.71 -1.69 -6.81
C VAL A 126 -17.08 -2.38 -6.88
N SER A 127 -17.37 -3.12 -7.96
CA SER A 127 -18.66 -3.81 -8.21
C SER A 127 -18.51 -5.30 -8.54
N LEU A 128 -17.42 -5.96 -8.14
CA LEU A 128 -17.15 -7.33 -8.56
C LEU A 128 -18.16 -8.32 -7.94
N PRO A 129 -18.73 -9.28 -8.71
CA PRO A 129 -19.70 -10.26 -8.20
C PRO A 129 -19.21 -11.07 -6.98
N LYS A 130 -17.88 -11.24 -6.83
CA LYS A 130 -17.24 -11.94 -5.71
C LYS A 130 -17.44 -11.25 -4.35
N PHE A 131 -17.83 -9.97 -4.32
CA PHE A 131 -18.15 -9.27 -3.08
C PHE A 131 -19.14 -8.13 -3.31
N LYS A 132 -20.12 -8.01 -2.40
CA LYS A 132 -20.97 -6.82 -2.34
C LYS A 132 -20.37 -5.87 -1.33
N LEU A 133 -20.37 -4.56 -1.65
CA LEU A 133 -20.00 -3.54 -0.69
C LEU A 133 -20.82 -3.69 0.59
N ASP A 134 -20.16 -3.93 1.73
CA ASP A 134 -20.79 -4.10 3.05
C ASP A 134 -20.96 -2.74 3.76
N VAL A 135 -21.50 -1.79 2.99
CA VAL A 135 -21.95 -0.48 3.44
C VAL A 135 -23.41 -0.34 3.00
N GLY A 136 -24.25 0.11 3.94
CA GLY A 136 -25.70 0.00 3.81
C GLY A 136 -26.43 1.14 4.51
N ILE A 137 -27.72 0.92 4.77
CA ILE A 137 -28.68 1.91 5.30
C ILE A 137 -28.26 2.56 6.64
N GLU A 138 -27.28 1.99 7.32
CA GLU A 138 -26.72 2.46 8.59
C GLU A 138 -25.63 3.54 8.40
N THR A 139 -25.07 3.67 7.19
CA THR A 139 -24.24 4.81 6.79
C THR A 139 -24.97 5.60 5.69
N PRO A 140 -25.37 6.86 5.93
CA PRO A 140 -26.18 7.63 4.98
C PRO A 140 -25.42 8.08 3.72
N LEU A 141 -24.21 7.58 3.48
CA LEU A 141 -23.20 8.21 2.64
C LEU A 141 -22.72 7.34 1.48
N ILE A 142 -22.50 6.05 1.74
CA ILE A 142 -22.20 5.03 0.71
C ILE A 142 -23.32 3.99 0.73
N CYS A 143 -24.53 4.45 0.42
CA CYS A 143 -25.72 3.64 0.22
C CYS A 143 -26.33 3.92 -1.15
N ASP A 144 -27.11 2.98 -1.68
CA ASP A 144 -27.84 3.20 -2.93
C ASP A 144 -28.86 4.31 -2.76
N ASP A 145 -28.95 5.20 -3.74
CA ASP A 145 -30.09 6.09 -3.84
C ASP A 145 -31.36 5.28 -4.16
N PRO A 146 -32.51 5.68 -3.62
CA PRO A 146 -33.80 5.12 -4.01
C PRO A 146 -33.98 5.10 -5.54
N PRO A 147 -34.69 4.11 -6.11
CA PRO A 147 -34.97 4.05 -7.55
C PRO A 147 -35.61 5.31 -8.13
N THR A 148 -36.26 6.11 -7.28
CA THR A 148 -36.96 7.36 -7.61
C THR A 148 -36.03 8.58 -7.72
N ALA A 149 -34.79 8.50 -7.21
CA ALA A 149 -33.84 9.62 -7.24
C ALA A 149 -33.33 9.89 -8.67
N LYS A 150 -33.09 11.17 -9.00
CA LYS A 150 -32.62 11.59 -10.33
C LYS A 150 -31.49 12.65 -10.23
N PRO A 151 -30.27 12.36 -10.73
CA PRO A 151 -29.80 11.06 -11.19
C PRO A 151 -29.59 10.10 -10.00
N ARG A 152 -30.01 8.84 -10.15
CA ARG A 152 -29.77 7.80 -9.15
C ARG A 152 -28.29 7.44 -9.12
N GLN A 153 -27.67 7.42 -7.94
CA GLN A 153 -26.33 6.89 -7.75
C GLN A 153 -26.37 5.61 -6.90
N THR A 154 -25.63 4.60 -7.34
CA THR A 154 -25.40 3.41 -6.52
C THR A 154 -24.31 3.68 -5.49
N LYS A 155 -24.26 2.86 -4.44
CA LYS A 155 -23.18 2.93 -3.44
C LYS A 155 -21.80 2.76 -4.07
N GLU A 156 -21.66 1.92 -5.10
CA GLU A 156 -20.40 1.72 -5.81
C GLU A 156 -19.99 2.98 -6.58
N HIS A 157 -20.93 3.70 -7.20
CA HIS A 157 -20.64 5.01 -7.81
C HIS A 157 -20.09 5.98 -6.76
N LYS A 158 -20.73 6.06 -5.59
CA LYS A 158 -20.29 6.94 -4.50
C LYS A 158 -18.90 6.54 -3.97
N ALA A 159 -18.61 5.24 -3.83
CA ALA A 159 -17.30 4.74 -3.45
C ALA A 159 -16.21 5.07 -4.50
N ARG A 160 -16.53 4.95 -5.80
CA ARG A 160 -15.61 5.37 -6.88
C ARG A 160 -15.25 6.86 -6.80
N LYS A 161 -16.23 7.73 -6.52
CA LYS A 161 -15.99 9.17 -6.28
C LYS A 161 -15.06 9.45 -5.08
N ARG A 162 -14.90 8.49 -4.17
CA ARG A 162 -13.96 8.53 -3.05
C ARG A 162 -12.60 7.91 -3.38
N GLY A 163 -12.36 7.58 -4.65
CA GLY A 163 -11.12 6.96 -5.13
C GLY A 163 -10.99 5.47 -4.81
N TRP A 164 -12.04 4.79 -4.33
CA TRP A 164 -11.93 3.37 -3.93
C TRP A 164 -11.59 2.44 -5.11
N GLY A 165 -11.91 2.84 -6.34
CA GLY A 165 -11.52 2.12 -7.56
C GLY A 165 -10.09 2.39 -8.04
N GLU A 166 -9.41 3.41 -7.50
CA GLU A 166 -8.01 3.72 -7.84
C GLU A 166 -7.03 2.69 -7.26
N VAL A 167 -7.43 1.97 -6.21
CA VAL A 167 -6.57 1.05 -5.47
C VAL A 167 -6.91 -0.41 -5.77
N TYR A 168 -6.01 -1.33 -5.38
CA TYR A 168 -6.27 -2.77 -5.39
C TYR A 168 -7.36 -3.10 -4.36
N PHE A 169 -8.61 -2.96 -4.79
CA PHE A 169 -9.77 -2.85 -3.94
C PHE A 169 -10.00 -4.11 -3.11
N ASP A 170 -9.84 -5.31 -3.68
CA ASP A 170 -9.94 -6.58 -2.94
C ASP A 170 -9.01 -6.62 -1.71
N SER A 171 -7.81 -6.05 -1.80
CA SER A 171 -6.86 -6.02 -0.67
C SER A 171 -7.26 -5.02 0.42
N TYR A 172 -7.94 -3.93 0.04
CA TYR A 172 -8.18 -2.78 0.93
C TYR A 172 -9.65 -2.51 1.27
N ARG A 173 -10.58 -3.26 0.65
CA ARG A 173 -12.03 -3.09 0.79
C ARG A 173 -12.46 -3.12 2.25
N LEU A 174 -12.05 -4.14 3.00
CA LEU A 174 -12.49 -4.31 4.39
C LEU A 174 -12.08 -3.13 5.26
N LEU A 175 -10.87 -2.60 5.10
CA LEU A 175 -10.45 -1.39 5.82
C LEU A 175 -11.32 -0.18 5.44
N LEU A 176 -11.50 0.07 4.14
CA LEU A 176 -12.28 1.21 3.66
C LEU A 176 -13.73 1.16 4.14
N GLU A 177 -14.36 -0.03 4.04
CA GLU A 177 -15.70 -0.30 4.56
C GLU A 177 -15.78 -0.10 6.08
N ARG A 178 -14.81 -0.64 6.83
CA ARG A 178 -14.79 -0.51 8.30
C ARG A 178 -14.60 0.94 8.74
N CYS A 179 -13.73 1.71 8.10
CA CYS A 179 -13.57 3.14 8.38
C CYS A 179 -14.85 3.92 8.09
N GLU A 180 -15.47 3.72 6.92
CA GLU A 180 -16.70 4.44 6.54
C GLU A 180 -17.90 4.02 7.41
N GLN A 181 -18.06 2.73 7.71
CA GLN A 181 -19.18 2.23 8.49
C GLN A 181 -19.01 2.60 9.97
N ARG A 182 -17.91 2.16 10.60
CA ARG A 182 -17.83 2.12 12.06
C ARG A 182 -17.73 3.49 12.69
N LEU A 183 -17.01 4.44 12.08
CA LEU A 183 -16.89 5.81 12.60
C LEU A 183 -18.16 6.64 12.40
N ASN A 184 -19.00 6.30 11.41
CA ASN A 184 -20.20 7.06 11.08
C ASN A 184 -21.52 6.44 11.59
N SER A 185 -21.47 5.21 12.12
CA SER A 185 -22.65 4.50 12.66
C SER A 185 -22.43 3.93 14.05
N ALA A 186 -21.47 4.45 14.83
CA ALA A 186 -21.09 3.87 16.12
C ALA A 186 -22.21 3.90 17.18
N PHE A 187 -23.16 4.84 17.09
CA PHE A 187 -24.27 4.96 18.02
C PHE A 187 -25.60 5.11 17.29
N TRP A 188 -26.63 4.44 17.82
CA TRP A 188 -28.01 4.59 17.35
C TRP A 188 -28.96 4.64 18.55
N GLY A 189 -29.90 5.59 18.56
CA GLY A 189 -30.82 5.77 19.69
C GLY A 189 -30.10 6.05 21.03
N GLY A 190 -28.87 6.59 20.97
CA GLY A 190 -28.01 6.80 22.13
C GLY A 190 -27.28 5.55 22.64
N GLN A 191 -27.47 4.39 22.01
CA GLN A 191 -26.83 3.12 22.36
C GLN A 191 -25.63 2.84 21.45
N LEU A 192 -24.57 2.28 22.02
CA LEU A 192 -23.39 1.82 21.28
C LEU A 192 -23.75 0.62 20.38
N ASP A 193 -23.31 0.67 19.13
CA ASP A 193 -23.40 -0.47 18.21
C ASP A 193 -22.59 -1.66 18.76
N LYS A 194 -23.18 -2.86 18.74
CA LYS A 194 -22.60 -4.05 19.38
C LYS A 194 -21.25 -4.44 18.78
N TRP A 195 -20.99 -4.11 17.52
CA TRP A 195 -19.71 -4.40 16.88
C TRP A 195 -18.56 -3.70 17.61
N TRP A 196 -18.76 -2.47 18.08
CA TRP A 196 -17.73 -1.71 18.79
C TRP A 196 -17.27 -2.37 20.10
N LYS A 197 -17.96 -3.38 20.62
CA LYS A 197 -17.47 -4.18 21.76
C LYS A 197 -16.20 -4.97 21.46
N CYS A 198 -15.80 -5.12 20.19
CA CYS A 198 -14.48 -5.66 19.85
C CYS A 198 -13.35 -4.63 20.00
N VAL A 199 -13.64 -3.35 20.28
CA VAL A 199 -12.66 -2.25 20.48
C VAL A 199 -12.87 -1.51 21.81
N VAL A 200 -14.10 -1.11 22.10
CA VAL A 200 -14.49 -0.38 23.31
C VAL A 200 -14.45 -1.31 24.52
N GLY A 201 -13.76 -0.88 25.58
CA GLY A 201 -13.55 -1.64 26.81
C GLY A 201 -12.55 -2.79 26.66
N VAL A 202 -11.95 -2.97 25.47
CA VAL A 202 -11.01 -4.05 25.20
C VAL A 202 -9.58 -3.58 25.47
N ALA A 203 -8.80 -4.41 26.16
CA ALA A 203 -7.39 -4.14 26.39
C ALA A 203 -6.62 -4.17 25.06
N PRO A 204 -5.83 -3.13 24.72
CA PRO A 204 -5.08 -3.10 23.47
C PRO A 204 -4.10 -4.29 23.29
N SER A 205 -3.70 -4.95 24.37
CA SER A 205 -2.92 -6.19 24.34
C SER A 205 -3.65 -7.35 23.65
N THR A 206 -4.99 -7.34 23.58
CA THR A 206 -5.79 -8.29 22.78
C THR A 206 -5.43 -8.22 21.30
N TRP A 207 -5.09 -7.03 20.78
CA TRP A 207 -4.58 -6.85 19.42
C TRP A 207 -3.05 -6.75 19.38
N GLN A 208 -2.38 -7.33 20.38
CA GLN A 208 -0.92 -7.41 20.49
C GLN A 208 -0.23 -6.05 20.57
N ALA A 209 -0.82 -5.09 21.29
CA ALA A 209 -0.13 -3.84 21.62
C ALA A 209 1.18 -4.10 22.38
N THR A 210 2.22 -3.35 22.04
CA THR A 210 3.51 -3.38 22.76
C THR A 210 3.37 -2.76 24.16
N GLU A 211 4.23 -3.15 25.09
CA GLU A 211 4.23 -2.57 26.45
C GLU A 211 4.57 -1.07 26.49
N LYS A 212 5.35 -0.58 25.51
CA LYS A 212 5.80 0.81 25.43
C LYS A 212 5.51 1.40 24.03
N PRO A 213 4.70 2.46 23.93
CA PRO A 213 3.96 3.12 25.02
C PRO A 213 2.82 2.24 25.55
N ALA A 214 2.49 2.38 26.84
CA ALA A 214 1.35 1.70 27.43
C ALA A 214 0.05 2.31 26.88
N LEU A 215 -0.85 1.46 26.40
CA LEU A 215 -2.13 1.86 25.82
C LEU A 215 -3.29 1.48 26.74
N ALA A 216 -4.16 2.44 27.04
CA ALA A 216 -5.38 2.20 27.80
C ALA A 216 -6.54 1.75 26.89
N PRO A 217 -7.43 0.87 27.38
CA PRO A 217 -8.70 0.56 26.70
C PRO A 217 -9.46 1.84 26.31
N LEU A 218 -10.12 1.82 25.15
CA LEU A 218 -10.98 2.91 24.71
C LEU A 218 -12.32 2.81 25.45
N THR A 219 -12.80 3.88 26.08
CA THR A 219 -14.13 3.88 26.72
C THR A 219 -15.24 4.26 25.74
N GLU A 220 -16.49 3.95 26.08
CA GLU A 220 -17.65 4.34 25.27
C GLU A 220 -17.78 5.86 25.18
N ASP A 221 -17.59 6.57 26.31
CA ASP A 221 -17.62 8.03 26.35
C ASP A 221 -16.50 8.65 25.51
N GLU A 222 -15.29 8.07 25.55
CA GLU A 222 -14.17 8.50 24.71
C GLU A 222 -14.50 8.42 23.22
N LEU A 223 -15.05 7.28 22.78
CA LEU A 223 -15.52 7.09 21.40
C LEU A 223 -16.63 8.10 21.06
N LYS A 224 -17.62 8.24 21.94
CA LYS A 224 -18.76 9.14 21.75
C LYS A 224 -18.30 10.57 21.55
N GLN A 225 -17.39 11.06 22.39
CA GLN A 225 -16.86 12.43 22.26
C GLN A 225 -16.04 12.62 20.99
N ALA A 226 -15.22 11.63 20.60
CA ALA A 226 -14.37 11.73 19.41
C ALA A 226 -15.17 11.90 18.12
N ILE A 227 -16.33 11.23 18.01
CA ILE A 227 -17.12 11.24 16.77
C ILE A 227 -18.31 12.19 16.80
N LYS A 228 -18.69 12.71 17.98
CA LYS A 228 -19.88 13.54 18.16
C LYS A 228 -19.85 14.76 17.24
N GLY A 229 -20.86 14.87 16.39
CA GLY A 229 -21.01 16.02 15.50
C GLY A 229 -19.91 16.14 14.44
N CYS A 230 -19.23 15.03 14.13
CA CYS A 230 -18.22 14.94 13.08
C CYS A 230 -18.54 13.81 12.11
N TRP A 231 -18.27 14.05 10.84
CA TRP A 231 -18.35 13.06 9.77
C TRP A 231 -16.95 12.59 9.36
N PHE A 232 -16.76 11.28 9.20
CA PHE A 232 -15.48 10.66 8.82
C PHE A 232 -15.57 9.97 7.45
N PRO A 233 -15.52 10.72 6.33
CA PRO A 233 -15.53 10.13 5.00
C PRO A 233 -14.22 9.41 4.72
N ALA A 234 -14.29 8.12 4.36
CA ALA A 234 -13.14 7.36 3.90
C ALA A 234 -12.89 7.61 2.40
N HIS A 235 -11.67 8.03 2.09
CA HIS A 235 -11.15 8.19 0.73
C HIS A 235 -9.95 7.27 0.54
N ALA A 236 -9.74 6.81 -0.68
CA ALA A 236 -8.51 6.17 -1.10
C ALA A 236 -7.80 7.08 -2.10
N VAL A 237 -6.51 7.33 -1.89
CA VAL A 237 -5.70 8.14 -2.79
C VAL A 237 -4.60 7.25 -3.34
N GLY A 238 -4.83 6.75 -4.56
CA GLY A 238 -3.82 6.01 -5.31
C GLY A 238 -2.66 6.91 -5.72
N TYR A 239 -1.46 6.37 -5.84
CA TYR A 239 -0.27 7.05 -6.37
C TYR A 239 0.48 6.13 -7.33
N ASN A 240 1.26 6.71 -8.25
CA ASN A 240 2.10 5.91 -9.15
C ASN A 240 3.27 5.31 -8.35
N TRP A 241 3.12 4.06 -7.93
CA TRP A 241 4.10 3.32 -7.14
C TRP A 241 5.40 2.98 -7.90
N LEU A 242 5.44 3.20 -9.22
CA LEU A 242 6.67 3.10 -10.00
C LEU A 242 7.55 4.36 -9.82
N GLN A 243 6.94 5.52 -9.58
CA GLN A 243 7.66 6.76 -9.36
C GLN A 243 8.18 6.86 -7.92
N SER A 244 9.19 7.71 -7.71
CA SER A 244 9.77 7.98 -6.38
C SER A 244 8.68 8.35 -5.37
N ASN A 245 8.75 7.79 -4.16
CA ASN A 245 7.85 8.13 -3.06
C ASN A 245 8.00 9.59 -2.60
N TRP A 246 9.08 10.28 -3.01
CA TRP A 246 9.19 11.74 -2.91
C TRP A 246 8.10 12.43 -3.73
N LYS A 247 8.04 12.15 -5.04
CA LYS A 247 7.00 12.66 -5.96
C LYS A 247 5.61 12.22 -5.51
N ALA A 248 5.48 10.98 -5.03
CA ALA A 248 4.22 10.49 -4.48
C ALA A 248 3.74 11.31 -3.26
N GLY A 249 4.65 11.70 -2.35
CA GLY A 249 4.33 12.56 -1.21
C GLY A 249 3.80 13.93 -1.62
N GLU A 250 4.39 14.55 -2.64
CA GLU A 250 3.94 15.83 -3.21
C GLU A 250 2.59 15.69 -3.92
N TYR A 251 2.42 14.63 -4.72
CA TYR A 251 1.16 14.33 -5.41
C TYR A 251 0.01 14.08 -4.43
N VAL A 252 0.23 13.28 -3.39
CA VAL A 252 -0.78 12.98 -2.37
C VAL A 252 -1.15 14.24 -1.59
N ALA A 253 -0.19 15.13 -1.29
CA ALA A 253 -0.48 16.41 -0.65
C ALA A 253 -1.47 17.25 -1.48
N GLN A 254 -1.27 17.32 -2.80
CA GLN A 254 -2.18 18.03 -3.71
C GLN A 254 -3.58 17.39 -3.75
N ARG A 255 -3.66 16.06 -3.80
CA ARG A 255 -4.94 15.32 -3.77
C ARG A 255 -5.70 15.56 -2.46
N ILE A 256 -5.02 15.53 -1.32
CA ILE A 256 -5.62 15.79 0.00
C ILE A 256 -6.13 17.23 0.06
N GLU A 257 -5.33 18.21 -0.38
CA GLU A 257 -5.76 19.62 -0.38
C GLU A 257 -7.01 19.82 -1.23
N LYS A 258 -7.09 19.17 -2.40
CA LYS A 258 -8.28 19.20 -3.24
C LYS A 258 -9.50 18.61 -2.53
N ILE A 259 -9.36 17.44 -1.88
CA ILE A 259 -10.45 16.82 -1.11
C ILE A 259 -10.94 17.74 0.00
N MET A 260 -10.02 18.33 0.78
CA MET A 260 -10.38 19.25 1.86
C MET A 260 -11.05 20.53 1.30
N SER A 261 -10.55 21.05 0.19
CA SER A 261 -11.13 22.21 -0.50
C SER A 261 -12.56 21.94 -0.96
N ASP A 262 -12.82 20.76 -1.54
CA ASP A 262 -14.17 20.39 -1.99
C ASP A 262 -15.15 20.37 -0.82
N TYR A 263 -14.77 19.77 0.31
CA TYR A 263 -15.59 19.80 1.51
C TYR A 263 -15.87 21.22 2.02
N ARG A 264 -14.88 22.10 2.01
CA ARG A 264 -15.07 23.50 2.40
C ARG A 264 -16.01 24.23 1.44
N GLN A 265 -15.88 24.02 0.13
CA GLN A 265 -16.77 24.59 -0.89
C GLN A 265 -18.21 24.09 -0.74
N TRP A 266 -18.38 22.84 -0.31
CA TRP A 266 -19.70 22.28 -0.01
C TRP A 266 -20.29 22.79 1.32
N GLY A 267 -19.57 23.60 2.09
CA GLY A 267 -20.06 24.23 3.32
C GLY A 267 -19.73 23.47 4.61
N PHE A 268 -18.86 22.45 4.55
CA PHE A 268 -18.36 21.77 5.74
C PHE A 268 -17.16 22.48 6.35
N GLN A 269 -16.97 22.31 7.66
CA GLN A 269 -15.75 22.67 8.36
C GLN A 269 -14.74 21.52 8.20
N CYS A 270 -13.77 21.69 7.29
CA CYS A 270 -12.71 20.72 7.00
C CYS A 270 -11.32 21.36 7.16
N GLU A 271 -10.72 21.13 8.33
CA GLU A 271 -9.44 21.74 8.71
C GLU A 271 -8.26 20.75 8.63
N LYS A 272 -8.52 19.47 8.88
CA LYS A 272 -7.49 18.41 8.90
C LYS A 272 -8.01 17.10 8.32
N VAL A 273 -7.10 16.15 8.10
CA VAL A 273 -7.38 14.76 7.73
C VAL A 273 -6.63 13.79 8.65
N ILE A 274 -7.10 12.55 8.76
CA ILE A 274 -6.33 11.44 9.35
C ILE A 274 -5.86 10.54 8.21
N VAL A 275 -4.58 10.15 8.22
CA VAL A 275 -4.01 9.29 7.17
C VAL A 275 -3.90 7.86 7.68
N VAL A 276 -4.30 6.89 6.86
CA VAL A 276 -4.08 5.46 7.12
C VAL A 276 -3.26 4.90 5.96
N THR A 277 -2.20 4.17 6.25
CA THR A 277 -1.30 3.67 5.20
C THR A 277 -1.21 2.15 5.21
N HIS A 278 -0.87 1.59 4.06
CA HIS A 278 -0.44 0.20 3.91
C HIS A 278 0.96 0.13 3.31
N SER A 279 1.85 -0.71 3.85
CA SER A 279 3.15 -1.01 3.26
C SER A 279 3.97 0.25 2.95
N MET A 280 4.50 0.39 1.73
CA MET A 280 5.23 1.57 1.26
C MET A 280 4.41 2.86 1.21
N GLY A 281 3.07 2.78 1.27
CA GLY A 281 2.23 3.94 1.53
C GLY A 281 2.59 4.63 2.86
N GLY A 282 3.20 3.91 3.80
CA GLY A 282 3.76 4.49 5.01
C GLY A 282 5.00 5.36 4.77
N LEU A 283 5.83 5.03 3.77
CA LEU A 283 6.94 5.89 3.33
C LEU A 283 6.40 7.15 2.64
N VAL A 284 5.34 7.00 1.83
CA VAL A 284 4.59 8.14 1.26
C VAL A 284 3.96 8.99 2.37
N GLY A 285 3.40 8.38 3.41
CA GLY A 285 2.85 9.09 4.57
C GLY A 285 3.91 9.90 5.33
N ARG A 286 5.14 9.39 5.45
CA ARG A 286 6.28 10.15 6.01
C ARG A 286 6.70 11.29 5.10
N ALA A 287 6.76 11.05 3.79
CA ALA A 287 7.05 12.08 2.79
C ALA A 287 5.97 13.19 2.77
N LEU A 288 4.70 12.81 2.91
CA LEU A 288 3.55 13.71 2.97
C LEU A 288 3.69 14.75 4.09
N VAL A 289 4.09 14.31 5.28
CA VAL A 289 4.24 15.19 6.45
C VAL A 289 5.63 15.85 6.53
N HIS A 290 6.60 15.42 5.71
CA HIS A 290 7.94 16.00 5.69
C HIS A 290 7.91 17.50 5.28
N PRO A 291 8.63 18.39 5.98
CA PRO A 291 8.56 19.85 5.80
C PRO A 291 9.07 20.36 4.45
N LYS A 292 9.81 19.54 3.71
CA LYS A 292 10.32 19.88 2.36
C LYS A 292 9.61 19.14 1.21
N ILE A 293 8.86 18.08 1.51
CA ILE A 293 8.25 17.22 0.48
C ILE A 293 6.76 17.56 0.39
N GLY A 294 5.90 16.85 1.14
CA GLY A 294 4.46 17.07 1.09
C GLY A 294 3.97 18.28 1.90
N LYS A 295 4.72 18.72 2.93
CA LYS A 295 4.40 19.91 3.75
C LYS A 295 3.02 19.88 4.41
N MET A 296 2.49 18.68 4.71
CA MET A 296 1.14 18.51 5.26
C MET A 296 1.12 18.29 6.78
N GLN A 297 2.22 18.52 7.50
CA GLN A 297 2.30 18.30 8.97
C GLN A 297 1.13 18.99 9.72
N ASP A 298 0.77 20.22 9.37
CA ASP A 298 -0.29 20.95 10.08
C ASP A 298 -1.71 20.52 9.69
N LYS A 299 -1.86 19.90 8.51
CA LYS A 299 -3.15 19.48 7.93
C LYS A 299 -3.44 18.00 8.14
N VAL A 300 -2.43 17.21 8.45
CA VAL A 300 -2.58 15.83 8.93
C VAL A 300 -2.74 15.89 10.44
N LEU A 301 -3.81 15.32 10.98
CA LEU A 301 -4.05 15.23 12.42
C LEU A 301 -3.27 14.07 13.05
N GLY A 302 -3.08 12.99 12.28
CA GLY A 302 -2.37 11.79 12.72
C GLY A 302 -2.26 10.77 11.59
N VAL A 303 -1.41 9.76 11.81
CA VAL A 303 -1.13 8.72 10.83
C VAL A 303 -1.21 7.35 11.48
N VAL A 304 -1.94 6.42 10.87
CA VAL A 304 -1.92 4.99 11.23
C VAL A 304 -1.14 4.23 10.15
N HIS A 305 -0.01 3.64 10.51
CA HIS A 305 0.83 2.90 9.59
C HIS A 305 0.59 1.39 9.70
N GLY A 306 0.10 0.76 8.63
CA GLY A 306 -0.02 -0.69 8.53
C GLY A 306 1.16 -1.30 7.77
N VAL A 307 1.81 -2.30 8.35
CA VAL A 307 2.86 -3.16 7.74
C VAL A 307 3.97 -2.40 6.99
N GLN A 308 4.39 -1.24 7.51
CA GLN A 308 5.37 -0.39 6.82
C GLN A 308 6.79 -1.02 6.80
N PRO A 309 7.46 -1.12 5.62
CA PRO A 309 8.88 -1.44 5.53
C PRO A 309 9.74 -0.22 5.92
N SER A 310 9.78 0.10 7.21
CA SER A 310 10.17 1.44 7.65
C SER A 310 11.64 1.83 7.36
N ILE A 311 12.51 0.84 7.17
CA ILE A 311 13.92 0.98 6.77
C ILE A 311 14.28 0.07 5.58
N GLY A 312 13.28 -0.26 4.75
CA GLY A 312 13.42 -1.16 3.60
C GLY A 312 13.30 -2.65 3.97
N ALA A 313 13.40 -3.53 2.98
CA ALA A 313 13.24 -4.98 3.14
C ALA A 313 14.22 -5.75 2.23
N ALA A 314 15.05 -6.61 2.80
CA ALA A 314 16.00 -7.42 2.02
C ALA A 314 15.30 -8.44 1.08
N THR A 315 14.01 -8.71 1.31
CA THR A 315 13.12 -9.40 0.35
C THR A 315 13.16 -8.77 -1.05
N ALA A 316 13.36 -7.46 -1.18
CA ALA A 316 13.52 -6.80 -2.48
C ALA A 316 14.76 -7.29 -3.24
N TYR A 317 15.90 -7.45 -2.56
CA TYR A 317 17.09 -8.07 -3.15
C TYR A 317 16.77 -9.49 -3.63
N LYS A 318 16.13 -10.31 -2.77
CA LYS A 318 15.76 -11.68 -3.12
C LYS A 318 14.88 -11.71 -4.37
N ARG A 319 13.86 -10.85 -4.45
CA ARG A 319 12.92 -10.83 -5.58
C ARG A 319 13.57 -10.38 -6.88
N MET A 320 14.43 -9.36 -6.84
CA MET A 320 15.19 -8.95 -8.02
C MET A 320 16.17 -10.02 -8.51
N ARG A 321 16.79 -10.77 -7.60
CA ARG A 321 17.73 -11.84 -7.97
C ARG A 321 17.06 -13.18 -8.32
N CYS A 322 15.88 -13.45 -7.78
CA CYS A 322 15.33 -14.82 -7.74
C CYS A 322 13.82 -14.90 -8.05
N GLY A 323 13.17 -13.80 -8.43
CA GLY A 323 11.72 -13.79 -8.64
C GLY A 323 10.90 -13.81 -7.34
N PHE A 324 9.59 -13.63 -7.46
CA PHE A 324 8.64 -13.80 -6.37
C PHE A 324 8.40 -15.28 -6.05
N GLU A 325 8.05 -15.55 -4.79
CA GLU A 325 7.60 -16.87 -4.34
C GLU A 325 6.20 -17.13 -4.90
N ASP A 326 6.04 -18.07 -5.85
CA ASP A 326 4.71 -18.61 -6.15
C ASP A 326 4.37 -19.67 -5.10
N ALA A 327 3.71 -19.23 -4.03
CA ALA A 327 3.23 -20.13 -2.99
C ALA A 327 2.07 -21.05 -3.49
N GLY A 328 1.68 -20.93 -4.76
CA GLY A 328 0.51 -21.59 -5.33
C GLY A 328 -0.80 -21.00 -4.79
N MET A 329 -1.92 -21.37 -5.41
CA MET A 329 -3.26 -20.91 -5.01
C MET A 329 -3.66 -21.36 -3.60
N LEU A 330 -2.95 -22.34 -3.01
CA LEU A 330 -3.21 -22.92 -1.69
C LEU A 330 -2.88 -22.00 -0.50
N HIS A 331 -1.99 -21.01 -0.67
CA HIS A 331 -1.53 -20.13 0.42
C HIS A 331 -2.07 -18.69 0.36
N GLY A 332 -2.94 -18.40 -0.60
CA GLY A 332 -3.68 -17.14 -0.71
C GLY A 332 -3.74 -16.61 -2.14
N PRO A 333 -4.93 -16.35 -2.72
CA PRO A 333 -5.08 -15.97 -4.12
C PRO A 333 -4.37 -14.66 -4.49
N ILE A 334 -4.20 -13.73 -3.54
CA ILE A 334 -3.65 -12.40 -3.80
C ILE A 334 -2.10 -12.40 -3.87
N ALA A 335 -1.43 -13.18 -3.03
CA ALA A 335 0.03 -13.33 -3.08
C ALA A 335 0.46 -14.03 -4.38
N SER A 336 -0.28 -15.06 -4.82
CA SER A 336 -0.07 -15.72 -6.12
C SER A 336 -0.28 -14.76 -7.30
N VAL A 337 -1.24 -13.84 -7.22
CA VAL A 337 -1.45 -12.80 -8.26
C VAL A 337 -0.26 -11.84 -8.34
N THR A 338 0.30 -11.41 -7.21
CA THR A 338 1.48 -10.52 -7.21
C THR A 338 2.70 -11.22 -7.83
N ALA A 339 2.92 -12.50 -7.48
CA ALA A 339 4.00 -13.30 -8.06
C ALA A 339 3.82 -13.52 -9.58
N LYS A 340 2.59 -13.82 -10.02
CA LYS A 340 2.25 -14.01 -11.44
C LYS A 340 2.40 -12.73 -12.28
N ILE A 341 2.19 -11.56 -11.69
CA ILE A 341 2.27 -10.29 -12.43
C ILE A 341 3.70 -9.74 -12.47
N CYS A 342 4.43 -9.79 -11.35
CA CYS A 342 5.77 -9.21 -11.26
C CYS A 342 6.84 -10.14 -11.81
N GLY A 343 6.63 -11.44 -11.64
CA GLY A 343 7.48 -12.49 -12.18
C GLY A 343 8.00 -13.47 -11.16
N ASN A 344 8.13 -14.70 -11.62
CA ASN A 344 8.72 -15.80 -10.86
C ASN A 344 10.22 -15.95 -11.17
N MET A 345 10.77 -15.12 -12.06
CA MET A 345 12.21 -15.07 -12.40
C MET A 345 12.83 -13.71 -12.09
N GLY A 346 14.09 -13.72 -11.68
CA GLY A 346 14.86 -12.51 -11.36
C GLY A 346 14.96 -11.51 -12.52
N ALA A 347 15.13 -11.96 -13.76
CA ALA A 347 15.20 -11.04 -14.90
C ALA A 347 13.87 -10.31 -15.15
N GLU A 348 12.74 -10.98 -14.96
CA GLU A 348 11.42 -10.37 -15.12
C GLU A 348 11.18 -9.28 -14.08
N VAL A 349 11.50 -9.60 -12.82
CA VAL A 349 11.34 -8.66 -11.72
C VAL A 349 12.32 -7.49 -11.87
N THR A 350 13.58 -7.77 -12.21
CA THR A 350 14.61 -6.73 -12.38
C THR A 350 14.29 -5.79 -13.53
N ALA A 351 13.74 -6.30 -14.65
CA ALA A 351 13.37 -5.47 -15.80
C ALA A 351 12.40 -4.34 -15.43
N VAL A 352 11.53 -4.56 -14.45
CA VAL A 352 10.62 -3.53 -13.93
C VAL A 352 11.26 -2.76 -12.78
N LEU A 353 11.69 -3.46 -11.72
CA LEU A 353 12.06 -2.84 -10.45
C LEU A 353 13.35 -2.02 -10.55
N ALA A 354 14.32 -2.42 -11.38
CA ALA A 354 15.54 -1.62 -11.61
C ALA A 354 15.27 -0.30 -12.35
N ASN A 355 14.13 -0.18 -13.04
CA ASN A 355 13.71 1.03 -13.72
C ASN A 355 12.68 1.85 -12.93
N SER A 356 12.36 1.43 -11.70
CA SER A 356 11.33 2.04 -10.86
C SER A 356 11.96 2.67 -9.61
N PRO A 357 12.14 4.00 -9.55
CA PRO A 357 12.66 4.65 -8.35
C PRO A 357 11.77 4.40 -7.11
N GLY A 358 10.45 4.27 -7.29
CA GLY A 358 9.54 3.92 -6.22
C GLY A 358 9.82 2.53 -5.65
N ALA A 359 10.05 1.53 -6.52
CA ALA A 359 10.33 0.18 -6.07
C ALA A 359 11.75 0.02 -5.49
N LEU A 360 12.75 0.74 -6.01
CA LEU A 360 14.10 0.76 -5.45
C LEU A 360 14.15 1.33 -4.02
N GLN A 361 13.19 2.20 -3.66
CA GLN A 361 13.01 2.67 -2.28
C GLN A 361 12.43 1.61 -1.32
N LEU A 362 12.14 0.39 -1.79
CA LEU A 362 11.89 -0.75 -0.91
C LEU A 362 13.19 -1.39 -0.41
N LEU A 363 14.31 -1.20 -1.11
CA LEU A 363 15.59 -1.80 -0.73
C LEU A 363 16.03 -1.32 0.67
N PRO A 364 16.75 -2.15 1.44
CA PRO A 364 17.33 -1.74 2.71
C PRO A 364 18.05 -0.39 2.66
N SER A 365 17.73 0.52 3.58
CA SER A 365 18.45 1.79 3.70
C SER A 365 19.74 1.62 4.50
N GLU A 366 20.54 2.68 4.63
CA GLU A 366 21.70 2.72 5.54
C GLU A 366 21.27 2.38 7.00
N ALA A 367 20.08 2.79 7.41
CA ALA A 367 19.50 2.48 8.73
C ALA A 367 19.13 1.00 8.93
N TYR A 368 19.09 0.20 7.87
CA TYR A 368 18.97 -1.26 7.97
C TYR A 368 20.24 -1.89 8.58
N GLY A 369 21.38 -1.24 8.42
CA GLY A 369 22.65 -1.63 9.02
C GLY A 369 23.42 -2.68 8.22
N ASN A 370 24.47 -3.19 8.84
CA ASN A 370 25.48 -4.04 8.22
C ASN A 370 25.13 -5.53 8.20
N GLY A 371 25.74 -6.26 7.26
CA GLY A 371 25.82 -7.71 7.27
C GLY A 371 24.54 -8.49 6.97
N TRP A 372 23.56 -7.85 6.33
CA TRP A 372 22.31 -8.50 5.94
C TRP A 372 22.44 -9.31 4.63
N LEU A 373 23.38 -9.00 3.75
CA LEU A 373 23.72 -9.85 2.60
C LEU A 373 24.96 -10.66 2.94
N ARG A 374 24.87 -11.99 2.85
CA ARG A 374 25.93 -12.92 3.24
C ARG A 374 26.26 -13.91 2.14
N VAL A 375 27.52 -14.33 2.11
CA VAL A 375 27.97 -15.51 1.39
C VAL A 375 28.61 -16.46 2.38
N THR A 376 28.15 -17.70 2.41
CA THR A 376 28.55 -18.72 3.36
C THR A 376 29.06 -19.97 2.64
N HIS A 377 29.96 -20.69 3.31
CA HIS A 377 30.48 -21.98 2.86
C HIS A 377 30.89 -22.81 4.08
N LYS A 378 30.35 -24.03 4.22
CA LYS A 378 30.66 -24.94 5.34
C LYS A 378 30.43 -24.27 6.71
N GLY A 379 29.33 -23.55 6.84
CA GLY A 379 28.95 -22.82 8.05
C GLY A 379 29.81 -21.59 8.37
N ARG A 380 30.78 -21.23 7.52
CA ARG A 380 31.60 -20.01 7.69
C ARG A 380 31.11 -18.91 6.78
N THR A 381 30.96 -17.70 7.30
CA THR A 381 30.68 -16.50 6.51
C THR A 381 31.95 -16.02 5.80
N LEU A 382 31.96 -16.10 4.47
CA LEU A 382 33.05 -15.62 3.62
C LEU A 382 32.91 -14.14 3.29
N ARG A 383 31.67 -13.65 3.14
CA ARG A 383 31.33 -12.24 2.92
C ARG A 383 30.08 -11.88 3.71
N SER A 384 30.08 -10.64 4.21
CA SER A 384 28.98 -10.01 4.94
C SER A 384 28.94 -8.55 4.54
N LEU A 385 27.81 -8.08 4.00
CA LEU A 385 27.62 -6.76 3.42
C LEU A 385 26.29 -6.13 3.88
N PRO A 386 26.20 -4.79 3.97
CA PRO A 386 27.30 -3.85 3.85
C PRO A 386 28.25 -3.96 5.04
N GLN A 387 29.49 -3.50 4.87
CA GLN A 387 30.54 -3.45 5.89
C GLN A 387 30.69 -2.04 6.46
N THR A 388 30.51 -1.02 5.63
CA THR A 388 30.73 0.39 5.98
C THR A 388 29.44 1.18 6.16
N GLY A 389 28.30 0.50 6.17
CA GLY A 389 26.98 1.12 6.31
C GLY A 389 26.38 1.62 5.01
N ASP A 390 27.01 1.37 3.86
CA ASP A 390 26.54 1.88 2.55
C ASP A 390 26.09 0.72 1.64
N PRO A 391 24.83 0.26 1.74
CA PRO A 391 24.34 -0.80 0.86
C PRO A 391 24.23 -0.34 -0.61
N TYR A 392 24.24 0.96 -0.91
CA TYR A 392 24.13 1.45 -2.28
C TYR A 392 25.40 1.15 -3.07
N GLU A 393 26.57 1.48 -2.51
CA GLU A 393 27.85 1.21 -3.16
C GLU A 393 28.30 -0.25 -2.94
N GLU A 394 28.05 -0.81 -1.75
CA GLU A 394 28.57 -2.13 -1.38
C GLU A 394 27.70 -3.30 -1.87
N ILE A 395 26.47 -3.04 -2.33
CA ILE A 395 25.55 -4.10 -2.79
C ILE A 395 24.82 -3.71 -4.08
N TYR A 396 24.19 -2.53 -4.12
CA TYR A 396 23.23 -2.21 -5.19
C TYR A 396 23.91 -1.88 -6.50
N LYS A 397 24.95 -1.04 -6.47
CA LYS A 397 25.74 -0.63 -7.63
C LYS A 397 26.96 -1.52 -7.88
N LEU A 398 27.11 -2.60 -7.10
CA LEU A 398 28.24 -3.51 -7.21
C LEU A 398 28.08 -4.42 -8.45
N GLN A 399 28.82 -4.13 -9.52
CA GLN A 399 28.69 -4.85 -10.80
C GLN A 399 29.64 -6.07 -10.92
N ASP A 400 30.86 -5.97 -10.38
CA ASP A 400 31.91 -6.98 -10.62
C ASP A 400 31.84 -8.22 -9.70
N ARG A 401 30.76 -8.35 -8.93
CA ARG A 401 30.55 -9.43 -7.97
C ARG A 401 29.24 -10.15 -8.27
N TRP A 402 29.29 -11.48 -8.35
CA TRP A 402 28.13 -12.32 -8.67
C TRP A 402 26.98 -12.22 -7.64
N TYR A 403 27.29 -11.78 -6.41
CA TYR A 403 26.33 -11.52 -5.34
C TYR A 403 25.86 -10.05 -5.29
N GLY A 404 26.23 -9.18 -6.25
CA GLY A 404 25.67 -7.84 -6.37
C GLY A 404 24.18 -7.88 -6.69
N LEU A 405 23.45 -6.78 -6.44
CA LEU A 405 22.00 -6.75 -6.71
C LEU A 405 21.69 -6.79 -8.21
N LEU A 406 22.38 -5.96 -8.99
CA LEU A 406 22.02 -5.68 -10.38
C LEU A 406 22.80 -6.56 -11.35
N ARG A 407 22.08 -7.11 -12.34
CA ARG A 407 22.65 -7.74 -13.53
C ARG A 407 22.37 -6.83 -14.73
N PRO A 408 23.37 -6.16 -15.33
CA PRO A 408 23.15 -5.19 -16.41
C PRO A 408 22.27 -5.70 -17.56
N GLU A 409 22.43 -6.97 -17.93
CA GLU A 409 21.68 -7.66 -18.98
C GLU A 409 20.18 -7.85 -18.66
N TRP A 410 19.75 -7.69 -17.40
CA TRP A 410 18.35 -7.78 -16.99
C TRP A 410 17.65 -6.42 -16.92
N ILE A 411 18.39 -5.32 -16.93
CA ILE A 411 17.85 -3.98 -16.65
C ILE A 411 17.06 -3.43 -17.84
N ASN A 412 17.53 -3.65 -19.07
CA ASN A 412 16.99 -2.96 -20.24
C ASN A 412 16.63 -3.89 -21.42
N PRO A 413 15.79 -4.93 -21.22
CA PRO A 413 15.38 -5.83 -22.30
C PRO A 413 14.55 -5.14 -23.40
N GLY A 414 13.91 -4.00 -23.09
CA GLY A 414 13.13 -3.19 -24.03
C GLY A 414 13.96 -2.28 -24.91
N GLY A 415 15.27 -2.13 -24.65
CA GLY A 415 16.17 -1.33 -25.47
C GLY A 415 15.89 0.18 -25.39
N ASP A 416 15.43 0.66 -24.24
CA ASP A 416 15.24 2.10 -23.99
C ASP A 416 16.60 2.81 -24.08
N LYS A 417 16.70 3.82 -24.95
CA LYS A 417 17.95 4.55 -25.21
C LYS A 417 18.46 5.30 -23.98
N GLU A 418 17.56 5.74 -23.13
CA GLU A 418 17.91 6.45 -21.88
C GLU A 418 17.94 5.49 -20.69
N GLY A 419 17.65 4.20 -20.91
CA GLY A 419 17.64 3.16 -19.89
C GLY A 419 19.00 2.53 -19.62
N GLY A 420 18.99 1.48 -18.81
CA GLY A 420 20.19 0.72 -18.45
C GLY A 420 20.81 1.14 -17.12
N ILE A 421 22.03 0.64 -16.87
CA ILE A 421 22.67 0.63 -15.55
C ILE A 421 22.90 2.04 -14.99
N GLU A 422 23.30 3.00 -15.82
CA GLU A 422 23.56 4.38 -15.38
C GLU A 422 22.29 5.08 -14.88
N ARG A 423 21.16 4.89 -15.57
CA ARG A 423 19.88 5.42 -15.10
C ARG A 423 19.46 4.76 -13.79
N THR A 424 19.60 3.44 -13.68
CA THR A 424 19.33 2.72 -12.43
C THR A 424 20.22 3.21 -11.29
N HIS A 425 21.50 3.51 -11.54
CA HIS A 425 22.39 4.13 -10.55
C HIS A 425 21.89 5.51 -10.12
N GLY A 426 21.39 6.32 -11.05
CA GLY A 426 20.69 7.58 -10.77
C GLY A 426 19.51 7.37 -9.82
N TYR A 427 18.63 6.42 -10.12
CA TYR A 427 17.50 6.09 -9.23
C TYR A 427 17.94 5.56 -7.86
N LEU A 428 19.04 4.82 -7.77
CA LEU A 428 19.62 4.40 -6.49
C LEU A 428 20.14 5.59 -5.67
N ASN A 429 20.72 6.61 -6.32
CA ASN A 429 21.08 7.86 -5.66
C ASN A 429 19.85 8.62 -5.14
N GLU A 430 18.78 8.68 -5.93
CA GLU A 430 17.51 9.25 -5.49
C GLU A 430 16.90 8.48 -4.32
N ALA A 431 16.94 7.15 -4.35
CA ALA A 431 16.49 6.31 -3.25
C ALA A 431 17.29 6.56 -1.98
N ARG A 432 18.62 6.72 -2.08
CA ARG A 432 19.49 7.12 -0.96
C ARG A 432 19.10 8.47 -0.38
N ALA A 433 18.92 9.48 -1.24
CA ALA A 433 18.53 10.82 -0.82
C ALA A 433 17.15 10.81 -0.12
N PHE A 434 16.19 10.06 -0.68
CA PHE A 434 14.87 9.90 -0.08
C PHE A 434 14.94 9.21 1.28
N HIS A 435 15.63 8.07 1.41
CA HIS A 435 15.77 7.36 2.68
C HIS A 435 16.35 8.22 3.78
N ARG A 436 17.41 8.99 3.49
CA ARG A 436 18.00 9.96 4.42
C ARG A 436 17.02 11.07 4.82
N ALA A 437 16.27 11.61 3.86
CA ALA A 437 15.34 12.70 4.13
C ALA A 437 14.21 12.26 5.09
N ILE A 438 13.65 11.07 4.89
CA ILE A 438 12.52 10.61 5.70
C ILE A 438 12.95 9.87 6.97
N GLU A 439 14.22 9.50 7.14
CA GLU A 439 14.72 8.60 8.19
C GLU A 439 14.11 8.91 9.58
N GLN A 440 14.12 10.19 9.96
CA GLN A 440 13.63 10.66 11.25
C GLN A 440 12.21 11.24 11.21
N THR A 441 11.54 11.18 10.07
CA THR A 441 10.23 11.79 9.87
C THR A 441 9.12 10.80 10.18
N TYR A 442 8.34 11.13 11.20
CA TYR A 442 7.05 10.54 11.56
C TYR A 442 6.16 11.66 12.09
N HIS A 443 4.84 11.49 12.01
CA HIS A 443 3.91 12.43 12.60
C HIS A 443 3.87 12.26 14.13
N ASP A 444 3.65 13.33 14.89
CA ASP A 444 3.65 13.27 16.37
C ASP A 444 2.50 12.42 16.94
N GLN A 445 1.45 12.24 16.14
CA GLN A 445 0.30 11.36 16.38
C GLN A 445 0.37 10.12 15.46
N SER A 446 1.51 9.44 15.44
CA SER A 446 1.69 8.20 14.68
C SER A 446 1.34 6.96 15.51
N TYR A 447 0.54 6.08 14.93
CA TYR A 447 0.24 4.74 15.41
C TYR A 447 0.68 3.72 14.35
N ALA A 448 1.03 2.49 14.75
CA ALA A 448 1.40 1.46 13.78
C ALA A 448 1.01 0.06 14.20
N HIS A 449 0.70 -0.78 13.22
CA HIS A 449 0.61 -2.24 13.37
C HIS A 449 1.47 -2.92 12.30
N TYR A 450 2.08 -4.06 12.64
CA TYR A 450 2.97 -4.78 11.72
C TYR A 450 3.16 -6.25 12.13
N GLY A 451 3.48 -7.08 11.14
CA GLY A 451 3.68 -8.52 11.33
C GLY A 451 5.00 -8.85 12.02
N ALA A 452 4.92 -9.72 13.02
CA ALA A 452 6.00 -10.21 13.86
C ALA A 452 5.93 -11.74 13.99
N ASP A 453 5.53 -12.41 12.90
CA ASP A 453 5.16 -13.82 12.91
C ASP A 453 6.30 -14.71 12.38
N SER A 454 6.75 -15.66 13.21
CA SER A 454 7.74 -16.67 12.79
C SER A 454 7.17 -17.70 11.82
N GLY A 455 5.85 -17.88 11.78
CA GLY A 455 5.12 -18.69 10.79
C GLY A 455 4.97 -18.00 9.43
N ARG A 456 5.37 -16.73 9.32
CA ARG A 456 5.40 -15.93 8.08
C ARG A 456 6.85 -15.49 7.79
N PRO A 457 7.77 -16.44 7.54
CA PRO A 457 9.19 -16.13 7.46
C PRO A 457 9.45 -15.15 6.33
N THR A 458 10.38 -14.23 6.58
CA THR A 458 10.81 -13.17 5.66
C THR A 458 12.33 -13.10 5.64
N TRP A 459 12.92 -12.70 4.52
CA TRP A 459 14.37 -12.49 4.42
C TRP A 459 14.79 -11.26 5.22
N ARG A 460 15.07 -11.44 6.52
CA ARG A 460 15.78 -10.44 7.32
C ARG A 460 17.19 -10.30 6.78
N ASN A 461 17.84 -11.44 6.52
CA ASN A 461 19.10 -11.51 5.83
C ASN A 461 18.93 -12.32 4.54
N VAL A 462 19.75 -12.02 3.55
CA VAL A 462 19.87 -12.80 2.32
C VAL A 462 21.21 -13.52 2.37
N THR A 463 21.20 -14.85 2.31
CA THR A 463 22.43 -15.65 2.41
C THR A 463 22.56 -16.54 1.18
N TRP A 464 23.67 -16.42 0.46
CA TRP A 464 24.08 -17.36 -0.58
C TRP A 464 25.00 -18.43 0.00
N GLU A 465 24.61 -19.70 -0.08
CA GLU A 465 25.40 -20.84 0.39
C GLU A 465 26.11 -21.51 -0.79
N ILE A 466 27.44 -21.61 -0.69
CA ILE A 466 28.29 -22.33 -1.63
C ILE A 466 28.34 -23.81 -1.24
N ASN A 467 28.06 -24.69 -2.19
CA ASN A 467 28.03 -26.13 -1.97
C ASN A 467 29.30 -26.64 -1.27
N GLU A 468 29.11 -27.42 -0.20
CA GLU A 468 30.16 -27.90 0.70
C GLU A 468 31.28 -28.69 0.01
N ARG A 469 31.01 -29.33 -1.13
CA ARG A 469 32.03 -30.11 -1.87
C ARG A 469 32.96 -29.24 -2.71
N SER A 470 32.66 -27.94 -2.83
CA SER A 470 33.46 -27.01 -3.62
C SER A 470 34.72 -26.59 -2.87
N MET A 471 35.83 -26.45 -3.58
CA MET A 471 36.99 -25.70 -3.08
C MET A 471 36.84 -24.26 -3.53
N VAL A 472 36.71 -23.34 -2.57
CA VAL A 472 36.50 -21.93 -2.85
C VAL A 472 37.76 -21.16 -2.47
N GLY A 473 38.41 -20.57 -3.47
CA GLY A 473 39.49 -19.60 -3.27
C GLY A 473 38.92 -18.22 -2.96
N ASN A 474 39.30 -17.21 -3.75
CA ASN A 474 38.72 -15.88 -3.62
C ASN A 474 37.27 -15.84 -4.15
N VAL A 475 36.29 -15.80 -3.24
CA VAL A 475 34.84 -15.76 -3.55
C VAL A 475 34.44 -14.57 -4.43
N ASP A 476 35.19 -13.46 -4.35
CA ASP A 476 34.92 -12.24 -5.10
C ASP A 476 35.39 -12.31 -6.56
N ALA A 477 36.32 -13.23 -6.85
CA ALA A 477 36.85 -13.46 -8.19
C ALA A 477 35.97 -14.41 -9.02
N LEU A 478 34.97 -15.05 -8.40
CA LEU A 478 34.05 -15.95 -9.08
C LEU A 478 33.14 -15.18 -10.05
N ARG A 479 32.73 -15.84 -11.12
CA ARG A 479 31.82 -15.31 -12.15
C ARG A 479 30.66 -16.25 -12.39
N ILE A 480 29.49 -15.70 -12.71
CA ILE A 480 28.30 -16.48 -13.03
C ILE A 480 28.54 -17.19 -14.35
N ALA A 481 28.46 -18.52 -14.33
CA ALA A 481 28.44 -19.36 -15.52
C ALA A 481 27.01 -19.63 -15.98
N THR A 482 26.14 -19.98 -15.04
CA THR A 482 24.70 -20.18 -15.26
C THR A 482 23.92 -19.64 -14.08
N ASP A 483 22.70 -19.17 -14.34
CA ASP A 483 21.78 -18.62 -13.35
C ASP A 483 20.37 -19.09 -13.70
N THR A 484 19.72 -19.79 -12.77
CA THR A 484 18.33 -20.22 -12.95
C THR A 484 17.34 -19.07 -12.85
N GLN A 485 17.80 -17.89 -12.41
CA GLN A 485 17.01 -16.72 -12.06
C GLN A 485 16.04 -16.97 -10.91
N GLN A 486 16.21 -18.09 -10.20
CA GLN A 486 15.37 -18.55 -9.09
C GLN A 486 16.21 -18.97 -7.88
N GLY A 487 17.39 -18.36 -7.74
CA GLY A 487 18.24 -18.54 -6.56
C GLY A 487 19.17 -19.75 -6.62
N ALA A 488 19.41 -20.34 -7.79
CA ALA A 488 20.48 -21.32 -7.99
C ALA A 488 21.44 -20.85 -9.08
N LEU A 489 22.74 -20.86 -8.79
CA LEU A 489 23.81 -20.41 -9.65
C LEU A 489 24.86 -21.52 -9.81
N GLU A 490 25.48 -21.58 -10.99
CA GLU A 490 26.81 -22.16 -11.12
C GLU A 490 27.82 -21.05 -11.37
N LEU A 491 28.87 -21.03 -10.57
CA LEU A 491 29.96 -20.08 -10.67
C LEU A 491 31.21 -20.77 -11.23
N THR A 492 32.08 -19.99 -11.85
CA THR A 492 33.40 -20.44 -12.31
C THR A 492 34.48 -19.51 -11.78
N GLY A 493 35.62 -20.09 -11.42
CA GLY A 493 36.83 -19.37 -11.04
C GLY A 493 37.88 -19.41 -12.15
N THR A 494 39.15 -19.25 -11.76
CA THR A 494 40.32 -19.40 -12.65
C THR A 494 40.58 -20.85 -13.03
N THR A 495 40.26 -21.79 -12.16
CA THR A 495 40.16 -23.22 -12.48
C THR A 495 38.80 -23.46 -13.13
N ALA A 496 38.72 -24.25 -14.19
CA ALA A 496 37.47 -24.55 -14.92
C ALA A 496 36.41 -25.33 -14.09
N GLN A 497 36.54 -25.35 -12.76
CA GLN A 497 35.63 -25.99 -11.83
C GLN A 497 34.32 -25.18 -11.71
N ARG A 498 33.19 -25.87 -11.89
CA ARG A 498 31.86 -25.32 -11.60
C ARG A 498 31.58 -25.42 -10.09
N ILE A 499 31.23 -24.30 -9.49
CA ILE A 499 30.89 -24.16 -8.07
C ILE A 499 29.40 -23.86 -7.98
N ARG A 500 28.64 -24.77 -7.37
CA ARG A 500 27.19 -24.57 -7.18
C ARG A 500 26.92 -23.69 -5.98
N VAL A 501 26.04 -22.72 -6.14
CA VAL A 501 25.63 -21.78 -5.09
C VAL A 501 24.11 -21.66 -5.11
N HIS A 502 23.49 -21.56 -3.94
CA HIS A 502 22.05 -21.33 -3.85
C HIS A 502 21.72 -20.31 -2.76
N LEU A 503 20.63 -19.58 -2.96
CA LEU A 503 20.10 -18.64 -1.98
C LEU A 503 19.30 -19.41 -0.92
N LEU A 504 19.62 -19.17 0.36
CA LEU A 504 18.95 -19.82 1.47
C LEU A 504 17.53 -19.26 1.70
N PRO A 505 16.62 -20.08 2.28
CA PRO A 505 15.29 -19.63 2.67
C PRO A 505 15.31 -18.43 3.63
N ALA A 506 14.15 -17.79 3.78
CA ALA A 506 13.92 -16.71 4.73
C ALA A 506 14.31 -17.12 6.17
N ASP A 507 14.95 -16.21 6.90
CA ASP A 507 15.58 -16.48 8.21
C ASP A 507 15.07 -15.59 9.36
N GLY A 508 14.07 -14.74 9.12
CA GLY A 508 13.50 -13.84 10.11
C GLY A 508 11.99 -13.91 10.18
N ALA A 509 11.43 -13.56 11.34
CA ALA A 509 10.00 -13.34 11.49
C ALA A 509 9.56 -12.10 10.67
N GLY A 510 8.28 -12.04 10.30
CA GLY A 510 7.74 -10.90 9.56
C GLY A 510 6.32 -11.16 9.09
N ASP A 511 6.00 -10.68 7.89
CA ASP A 511 4.70 -10.85 7.23
C ASP A 511 4.83 -11.44 5.81
N GLN A 512 5.92 -12.16 5.54
CA GLN A 512 6.40 -12.66 4.23
C GLN A 512 7.07 -11.63 3.32
N THR A 513 6.81 -10.33 3.49
CA THR A 513 7.43 -9.28 2.68
C THR A 513 8.37 -8.40 3.49
N VAL A 514 7.92 -7.93 4.65
CA VAL A 514 8.65 -7.03 5.53
C VAL A 514 9.19 -7.81 6.73
N PRO A 515 10.52 -7.86 6.91
CA PRO A 515 11.11 -8.44 8.10
C PRO A 515 10.70 -7.64 9.34
N LEU A 516 10.40 -8.34 10.43
CA LEU A 516 10.15 -7.76 11.74
C LEU A 516 11.22 -6.75 12.13
N TYR A 517 12.48 -7.02 11.80
CA TYR A 517 13.60 -6.12 12.04
C TYR A 517 13.40 -4.72 11.44
N SER A 518 12.83 -4.64 10.23
CA SER A 518 12.50 -3.38 9.56
C SER A 518 11.28 -2.71 10.18
N ALA A 519 10.23 -3.47 10.46
CA ALA A 519 9.00 -2.94 11.04
C ALA A 519 9.21 -2.42 12.47
N ASP A 520 10.00 -3.12 13.28
CA ASP A 520 10.40 -2.75 14.65
C ASP A 520 11.18 -1.44 14.73
N HIS A 521 11.73 -0.93 13.62
CA HIS A 521 12.37 0.38 13.66
C HIS A 521 11.36 1.49 14.02
N GLN A 522 10.07 1.29 13.74
CA GLN A 522 9.00 2.17 14.24
C GLN A 522 8.94 2.16 15.77
N LEU A 523 9.06 0.99 16.40
CA LEU A 523 9.15 0.86 17.86
C LEU A 523 10.45 1.48 18.41
N ARG A 524 11.60 1.19 17.78
CA ARG A 524 12.90 1.75 18.18
C ARG A 524 12.99 3.27 18.05
N SER A 525 12.17 3.88 17.19
CA SER A 525 12.14 5.34 17.03
C SER A 525 11.67 6.09 18.28
N GLY A 526 10.89 5.45 19.15
CA GLY A 526 10.30 6.08 20.34
C GLY A 526 9.25 7.18 20.06
N LYS A 527 8.86 7.39 18.80
CA LYS A 527 7.97 8.50 18.38
C LYS A 527 6.49 8.15 18.38
N PHE A 528 6.15 6.86 18.33
CA PHE A 528 4.78 6.41 18.14
C PHE A 528 3.97 6.48 19.44
N LYS A 529 2.70 6.87 19.31
CA LYS A 529 1.72 6.91 20.41
C LYS A 529 1.07 5.57 20.69
N GLY A 530 1.16 4.62 19.76
CA GLY A 530 0.73 3.24 19.94
C GLY A 530 1.29 2.33 18.86
N LEU A 531 1.69 1.12 19.26
CA LEU A 531 2.31 0.13 18.39
C LEU A 531 1.71 -1.25 18.68
N PHE A 532 1.40 -1.99 17.62
CA PHE A 532 0.82 -3.32 17.67
C PHE A 532 1.70 -4.28 16.87
N ARG A 533 2.31 -5.23 17.57
CA ARG A 533 3.32 -6.14 17.03
C ARG A 533 2.66 -7.51 16.86
N GLN A 534 2.01 -7.69 15.72
CA GLN A 534 0.94 -8.67 15.52
C GLN A 534 1.42 -9.93 14.78
N THR A 535 0.62 -11.00 14.85
CA THR A 535 0.84 -12.26 14.13
C THR A 535 -0.43 -12.70 13.41
N GLY A 536 -0.33 -13.66 12.48
CA GLY A 536 -1.48 -14.31 11.85
C GLY A 536 -1.75 -13.94 10.40
N TYR A 537 -1.26 -12.80 9.92
CA TYR A 537 -1.52 -12.32 8.56
C TYR A 537 -0.29 -12.26 7.66
N GLU A 538 -0.53 -12.39 6.36
CA GLU A 538 0.44 -12.07 5.30
C GLU A 538 0.32 -10.58 4.95
N HIS A 539 1.43 -9.99 4.48
CA HIS A 539 1.59 -8.57 4.19
C HIS A 539 0.43 -7.96 3.40
N GLN A 540 0.15 -8.48 2.21
CA GLN A 540 -0.85 -7.91 1.30
C GLN A 540 -2.28 -8.06 1.83
N SER A 541 -2.52 -9.08 2.66
CA SER A 541 -3.82 -9.35 3.29
C SER A 541 -3.94 -8.78 4.72
N SER A 542 -2.98 -7.98 5.18
CA SER A 542 -2.94 -7.48 6.57
C SER A 542 -4.24 -6.77 6.99
N TYR A 543 -4.80 -5.93 6.12
CA TYR A 543 -6.08 -5.24 6.38
C TYR A 543 -7.35 -6.11 6.22
N LYS A 544 -7.19 -7.42 6.05
CA LYS A 544 -8.27 -8.41 6.19
C LYS A 544 -8.28 -9.07 7.57
N ASP A 545 -7.25 -8.84 8.37
CA ASP A 545 -7.14 -9.37 9.73
C ASP A 545 -7.89 -8.49 10.73
N GLU A 546 -8.66 -9.12 11.62
CA GLU A 546 -9.48 -8.40 12.60
C GLU A 546 -8.63 -7.67 13.65
N HIS A 547 -7.44 -8.15 14.03
CA HIS A 547 -6.56 -7.42 14.95
C HIS A 547 -6.01 -6.14 14.31
N ALA A 548 -5.62 -6.21 13.03
CA ALA A 548 -5.18 -5.05 12.26
C ALA A 548 -6.32 -4.01 12.12
N LEU A 549 -7.55 -4.47 11.83
CA LEU A 549 -8.73 -3.60 11.73
C LEU A 549 -9.11 -2.95 13.07
N CYS A 550 -9.16 -3.73 14.16
CA CYS A 550 -9.50 -3.23 15.49
C CYS A 550 -8.47 -2.22 16.01
N SER A 551 -7.18 -2.55 15.90
CA SER A 551 -6.09 -1.63 16.30
C SER A 551 -6.06 -0.35 15.45
N THR A 552 -6.42 -0.44 14.17
CA THR A 552 -6.56 0.74 13.29
C THR A 552 -7.71 1.64 13.74
N LEU A 553 -8.90 1.08 13.99
CA LEU A 553 -10.05 1.86 14.46
C LEU A 553 -9.82 2.46 15.85
N TYR A 554 -9.20 1.71 16.77
CA TYR A 554 -8.73 2.26 18.05
C TYR A 554 -7.84 3.49 17.82
N SER A 555 -6.85 3.37 16.94
CA SER A 555 -5.88 4.43 16.65
C SER A 555 -6.56 5.65 16.01
N LEU A 556 -7.49 5.44 15.08
CA LEU A 556 -8.27 6.51 14.46
C LEU A 556 -9.07 7.31 15.49
N VAL A 557 -9.70 6.64 16.46
CA VAL A 557 -10.43 7.30 17.54
C VAL A 557 -9.47 8.10 18.42
N ARG A 558 -8.34 7.51 18.83
CA ARG A 558 -7.32 8.20 19.63
C ARG A 558 -6.78 9.45 18.93
N ILE A 559 -6.53 9.38 17.62
CA ILE A 559 -6.11 10.54 16.82
C ILE A 559 -7.24 11.57 16.77
N ALA A 560 -8.48 11.18 16.48
CA ALA A 560 -9.61 12.09 16.40
C ALA A 560 -9.87 12.86 17.71
N GLN A 561 -9.59 12.25 18.87
CA GLN A 561 -9.67 12.92 20.18
C GLN A 561 -8.71 14.10 20.32
N THR A 562 -7.62 14.14 19.54
CA THR A 562 -6.66 15.26 19.55
C THR A 562 -7.11 16.44 18.69
N MET A 563 -8.21 16.29 17.95
CA MET A 563 -8.71 17.35 17.06
C MET A 563 -9.19 18.56 17.87
N GLN A 564 -8.62 19.72 17.56
CA GLN A 564 -9.10 21.01 18.03
C GLN A 564 -9.71 21.75 16.85
N TRP A 565 -11.02 21.95 16.89
CA TRP A 565 -11.77 22.64 15.84
C TRP A 565 -11.70 24.15 16.04
N SER A 566 -11.52 24.91 14.96
CA SER A 566 -11.70 26.36 15.02
C SER A 566 -13.15 26.68 15.43
N THR A 567 -13.34 27.81 16.11
CA THR A 567 -14.70 28.30 16.37
C THR A 567 -15.26 28.84 15.04
N PRO A 568 -16.52 28.54 14.68
CA PRO A 568 -17.11 28.96 13.40
C PRO A 568 -17.17 30.47 13.20
#